data_AF-A0A971KKH9-F1
#
_entry.id   AF-A0A971KKH9-F1
#
_cell.length_a   1.000
_cell.length_b   1.000
_cell.length_c   1.000
_cell.angle_alpha   90.00
_cell.angle_beta   90.00
_cell.angle_gamma   90.00
#
_symmetry.space_group_name_H-M   'P 1'
#
loop_
_entity.id
_entity.type
_entity.pdbx_description
1 polymer ?
#
loop_
_entity_poly.entity_id
_entity_poly.type
_entity_poly.pdbx_seq_one_letter_code
_entity_poly.pdbx_strand_id
1 'polypeptide(L)'
;MAQMKMPPKPRTSTIMYEDLKGADFSQDQSLVRRDRSPDLLNMISDQGGLPIKRRGWEVLNSAYGDVIHNMWTFVIHGRRRCVVAIGTELREYNLSTNQFGAASVSYAISGKKAAFFMQTTEHKGLYVLAGNKYIECTAATDADPLTFNEVKPKAPLILIARDPATGGGVVYDPINKLTRERQEMFLNKDGIKTFLVSSVIDTAKPWKFEYRDANGNWQTATATANAATFTVTGTHTPPVTGEDNIRITYYATGNTSERDITGCTAVTHYSQSALDQVFITGNPDQPQYAYYSELGDPTYFPDINYLLIGSGGTKIMGFMNIGLYLAVVKENSGED
;
A
#
# COMPACT_ATOMS: atom_id res chain seq x y z
N MET A 1 -4.41 96.94 8.76
CA MET A 1 -5.19 95.69 8.60
C MET A 1 -4.32 94.65 7.92
N ALA A 2 -3.94 93.59 8.62
CA ALA A 2 -3.20 92.47 8.02
C ALA A 2 -4.20 91.51 7.37
N GLN A 3 -4.11 91.32 6.05
CA GLN A 3 -4.94 90.34 5.34
C GLN A 3 -4.42 88.92 5.62
N MET A 4 -5.28 88.07 6.18
CA MET A 4 -5.01 86.65 6.39
C MET A 4 -4.99 85.93 5.03
N LYS A 5 -3.84 85.41 4.62
CA LYS A 5 -3.71 84.61 3.38
C LYS A 5 -4.30 83.23 3.63
N MET A 6 -5.46 82.93 3.04
CA MET A 6 -6.02 81.58 3.07
C MET A 6 -5.10 80.60 2.32
N PRO A 7 -4.79 79.42 2.89
CA PRO A 7 -3.96 78.43 2.21
C PRO A 7 -4.65 77.96 0.91
N PRO A 8 -3.88 77.73 -0.16
CA PRO A 8 -4.43 77.26 -1.43
C PRO A 8 -5.12 75.91 -1.24
N LYS A 9 -6.26 75.74 -1.93
CA LYS A 9 -7.04 74.50 -1.91
C LYS A 9 -6.11 73.31 -2.20
N PRO A 10 -6.22 72.18 -1.46
CA PRO A 10 -5.39 71.00 -1.69
C PRO A 10 -5.45 70.59 -3.16
N ARG A 11 -4.29 70.41 -3.79
CA ARG A 11 -4.22 69.88 -5.15
C ARG A 11 -4.56 68.41 -5.11
N THR A 12 -5.67 68.04 -5.75
CA THR A 12 -5.99 66.64 -6.03
C THR A 12 -5.25 66.20 -7.28
N SER A 13 -4.47 65.14 -7.17
CA SER A 13 -3.87 64.43 -8.30
C SER A 13 -4.63 63.14 -8.55
N THR A 14 -4.97 62.88 -9.81
CA THR A 14 -5.60 61.62 -10.24
C THR A 14 -4.58 60.79 -11.00
N ILE A 15 -4.49 59.50 -10.67
CA ILE A 15 -3.72 58.51 -11.43
C ILE A 15 -4.74 57.54 -12.02
N MET A 16 -4.69 57.34 -13.33
CA MET A 16 -5.45 56.30 -14.02
C MET A 16 -4.54 55.09 -14.25
N TYR A 17 -5.09 53.91 -13.98
CA TYR A 17 -4.47 52.62 -14.27
C TYR A 17 -5.29 51.96 -15.37
N GLU A 18 -4.64 51.61 -16.47
CA GLU A 18 -5.24 51.02 -17.67
C GLU A 18 -4.41 49.81 -18.10
N ASP A 19 -5.03 48.87 -18.81
CA ASP A 19 -4.38 47.67 -19.37
C ASP A 19 -3.54 46.86 -18.38
N LEU A 20 -4.09 46.44 -17.23
CA LEU A 20 -3.36 45.60 -16.27
C LEU A 20 -2.93 44.27 -16.91
N LYS A 21 -1.62 44.08 -17.11
CA LYS A 21 -0.99 42.93 -17.80
C LYS A 21 -0.50 41.83 -16.87
N GLY A 22 -0.71 41.97 -15.56
CA GLY A 22 -0.34 40.96 -14.57
C GLY A 22 0.73 41.43 -13.59
N ALA A 23 1.43 40.47 -13.01
CA ALA A 23 2.35 40.71 -11.89
C ALA A 23 3.76 41.05 -12.39
N ASP A 24 4.45 41.92 -11.66
CA ASP A 24 5.88 42.18 -11.83
C ASP A 24 6.60 42.10 -10.48
N PHE A 25 7.42 41.06 -10.33
CA PHE A 25 8.24 40.84 -9.13
C PHE A 25 9.72 41.09 -9.40
N SER A 26 10.07 41.62 -10.58
CA SER A 26 11.47 41.80 -10.98
C SER A 26 12.10 43.09 -10.46
N GLN A 27 11.27 44.06 -10.05
CA GLN A 27 11.70 45.38 -9.59
C GLN A 27 11.08 45.73 -8.25
N ASP A 28 11.63 46.77 -7.61
CA ASP A 28 11.05 47.37 -6.41
C ASP A 28 9.61 47.85 -6.69
N GLN A 29 8.74 47.76 -5.68
CA GLN A 29 7.32 48.08 -5.80
C GLN A 29 7.06 49.51 -6.31
N SER A 30 7.96 50.45 -6.02
CA SER A 30 7.87 51.84 -6.47
C SER A 30 8.21 52.05 -7.96
N LEU A 31 8.90 51.08 -8.57
CA LEU A 31 9.38 51.12 -9.95
C LEU A 31 8.55 50.22 -10.89
N VAL A 32 7.60 49.46 -10.35
CA VAL A 32 6.70 48.64 -11.15
C VAL A 32 5.88 49.55 -12.07
N ARG A 33 5.82 49.15 -13.34
CA ARG A 33 5.05 49.88 -14.36
C ARG A 33 3.57 49.89 -13.97
N ARG A 34 2.88 50.97 -14.30
CA ARG A 34 1.45 51.16 -13.98
C ARG A 34 0.52 50.11 -14.59
N ASP A 35 0.95 49.44 -15.64
CA ASP A 35 0.23 48.34 -16.28
C ASP A 35 0.52 46.98 -15.60
N ARG A 36 1.19 46.96 -14.44
CA ARG A 36 1.50 45.75 -13.67
C ARG A 36 1.33 46.00 -12.17
N SER A 37 1.15 44.92 -11.41
CA SER A 37 1.09 45.00 -9.94
C SER A 37 2.27 44.26 -9.29
N PRO A 38 2.94 44.85 -8.29
CA PRO A 38 3.88 44.13 -7.44
C PRO A 38 3.20 43.16 -6.46
N ASP A 39 1.88 43.24 -6.31
CA ASP A 39 1.12 42.49 -5.30
C ASP A 39 -0.16 41.91 -5.93
N LEU A 40 0.01 40.85 -6.69
CA LEU A 40 -1.06 40.21 -7.46
C LEU A 40 -1.41 38.84 -6.85
N LEU A 41 -2.20 38.85 -5.77
CA LEU A 41 -2.58 37.66 -5.01
C LEU A 41 -3.85 36.98 -5.55
N ASN A 42 -3.79 35.65 -5.66
CA ASN A 42 -4.90 34.78 -6.07
C ASN A 42 -5.53 35.16 -7.42
N MET A 43 -4.69 35.49 -8.39
CA MET A 43 -5.12 35.81 -9.75
C MET A 43 -4.48 34.83 -10.76
N ILE A 44 -5.18 34.54 -11.85
CA ILE A 44 -4.72 33.75 -12.99
C ILE A 44 -5.07 34.50 -14.27
N SER A 45 -4.33 34.25 -15.34
CA SER A 45 -4.73 34.73 -16.66
C SER A 45 -5.98 33.97 -17.13
N ASP A 46 -6.94 34.67 -17.71
CA ASP A 46 -7.97 34.04 -18.54
C ASP A 46 -7.40 33.64 -19.92
N GLN A 47 -8.26 33.09 -20.80
CA GLN A 47 -7.88 32.74 -22.17
C GLN A 47 -7.41 33.94 -23.02
N GLY A 48 -7.82 35.16 -22.66
CA GLY A 48 -7.45 36.40 -23.35
C GLY A 48 -6.21 37.10 -22.78
N GLY A 49 -5.56 36.53 -21.76
CA GLY A 49 -4.40 37.17 -21.11
C GLY A 49 -4.76 38.11 -19.96
N LEU A 50 -6.05 38.28 -19.64
CA LEU A 50 -6.50 39.22 -18.63
C LEU A 50 -6.41 38.60 -17.23
N PRO A 51 -5.87 39.32 -16.24
CA PRO A 51 -5.85 38.84 -14.85
C PRO A 51 -7.28 38.71 -14.30
N ILE A 52 -7.70 37.48 -13.99
CA ILE A 52 -8.96 37.18 -13.30
C ILE A 52 -8.69 36.55 -11.92
N LYS A 53 -9.64 36.64 -11.00
CA LYS A 53 -9.55 35.95 -9.71
C LYS A 53 -9.51 34.44 -9.92
N ARG A 54 -8.61 33.77 -9.20
CA ARG A 54 -8.63 32.31 -9.08
C ARG A 54 -9.97 31.90 -8.52
N ARG A 55 -10.52 30.79 -9.02
CA ARG A 55 -11.67 30.15 -8.37
C ARG A 55 -11.27 29.84 -6.93
N GLY A 56 -12.11 30.31 -6.00
CA GLY A 56 -11.98 29.99 -4.59
C GLY A 56 -12.27 28.53 -4.33
N TRP A 57 -12.29 28.16 -3.05
CA TRP A 57 -12.62 26.80 -2.64
C TRP A 57 -14.11 26.71 -2.37
N GLU A 58 -14.71 25.59 -2.77
CA GLU A 58 -16.07 25.22 -2.39
C GLU A 58 -16.04 24.06 -1.41
N VAL A 59 -16.90 24.10 -0.41
CA VAL A 59 -17.05 23.00 0.54
C VAL A 59 -17.93 21.95 -0.10
N LEU A 60 -17.34 20.83 -0.51
CA LEU A 60 -18.06 19.71 -1.12
C LEU A 60 -18.82 18.87 -0.09
N ASN A 61 -18.22 18.68 1.09
CA ASN A 61 -18.80 17.90 2.18
C ASN A 61 -18.22 18.35 3.52
N SER A 62 -19.07 18.54 4.52
CA SER A 62 -18.71 18.93 5.90
C SER A 62 -19.26 17.97 6.96
N ALA A 63 -19.69 16.77 6.56
CA ALA A 63 -20.42 15.84 7.42
C ALA A 63 -19.52 14.97 8.32
N TYR A 64 -18.21 14.92 8.08
CA TYR A 64 -17.27 14.12 8.86
C TYR A 64 -16.39 15.00 9.75
N GLY A 65 -16.33 14.67 11.04
CA GLY A 65 -15.68 15.46 12.09
C GLY A 65 -14.24 15.06 12.44
N ASP A 66 -13.59 14.24 11.62
CA ASP A 66 -12.22 13.76 11.87
C ASP A 66 -11.30 14.07 10.67
N VAL A 67 -9.99 13.99 10.89
CA VAL A 67 -8.94 14.39 9.94
C VAL A 67 -8.88 13.41 8.78
N ILE A 68 -8.95 13.96 7.56
CA ILE A 68 -8.66 13.21 6.34
C ILE A 68 -7.14 13.05 6.21
N HIS A 69 -6.65 11.82 6.30
CA HIS A 69 -5.21 11.52 6.16
C HIS A 69 -4.81 11.29 4.71
N ASN A 70 -5.66 10.61 3.94
CA ASN A 70 -5.39 10.27 2.56
C ASN A 70 -6.69 10.15 1.75
N MET A 71 -6.61 10.48 0.45
CA MET A 71 -7.64 10.18 -0.54
C MET A 71 -6.97 9.48 -1.73
N TRP A 72 -7.53 8.37 -2.17
CA TRP A 72 -7.05 7.64 -3.34
C TRP A 72 -8.16 7.50 -4.35
N THR A 73 -7.84 7.78 -5.62
CA THR A 73 -8.74 7.54 -6.75
C THR A 73 -8.15 6.47 -7.64
N PHE A 74 -8.97 5.51 -8.06
CA PHE A 74 -8.56 4.42 -8.93
C PHE A 74 -9.73 4.00 -9.82
N VAL A 75 -9.45 3.22 -10.87
CA VAL A 75 -10.47 2.70 -11.78
C VAL A 75 -10.55 1.19 -11.60
N ILE A 76 -11.72 0.69 -11.22
CA ILE A 76 -12.00 -0.74 -11.15
C ILE A 76 -13.27 -1.01 -11.94
N HIS A 77 -13.27 -2.06 -12.77
CA HIS A 77 -14.39 -2.39 -13.67
C HIS A 77 -14.84 -1.23 -14.58
N GLY A 78 -13.92 -0.33 -14.95
CA GLY A 78 -14.20 0.81 -15.83
C GLY A 78 -14.76 2.06 -15.13
N ARG A 79 -15.09 1.97 -13.83
CA ARG A 79 -15.57 3.12 -13.05
C ARG A 79 -14.52 3.67 -12.12
N ARG A 80 -14.45 5.00 -12.08
CA ARG A 80 -13.60 5.71 -11.14
C ARG A 80 -14.22 5.70 -9.74
N ARG A 81 -13.45 5.22 -8.78
CA ARG A 81 -13.81 5.13 -7.36
C ARG A 81 -12.86 6.00 -6.54
N CYS A 82 -13.31 6.40 -5.35
CA CYS A 82 -12.47 7.09 -4.39
C CYS A 82 -12.61 6.45 -3.01
N VAL A 83 -11.48 6.17 -2.37
CA VAL A 83 -11.43 5.71 -0.98
C VAL A 83 -10.71 6.77 -0.16
N VAL A 84 -11.24 7.04 1.02
CA VAL A 84 -10.74 8.07 1.93
C VAL A 84 -10.43 7.43 3.28
N ALA A 85 -9.24 7.75 3.80
CA ALA A 85 -8.85 7.42 5.17
C ALA A 85 -9.15 8.63 6.07
N ILE A 86 -10.05 8.44 7.02
CA ILE A 86 -10.54 9.49 7.93
C ILE A 86 -10.30 8.99 9.35
N GLY A 87 -9.39 9.64 10.09
CA GLY A 87 -8.99 9.17 11.42
C GLY A 87 -8.62 7.68 11.42
N THR A 88 -9.49 6.88 12.04
CA THR A 88 -9.38 5.41 12.21
C THR A 88 -10.31 4.60 11.30
N GLU A 89 -10.80 5.17 10.20
CA GLU A 89 -11.78 4.54 9.31
C GLU A 89 -11.41 4.71 7.82
N LEU A 90 -11.64 3.66 7.02
CA LEU A 90 -11.68 3.75 5.55
C LEU A 90 -13.13 3.74 5.08
N ARG A 91 -13.43 4.59 4.10
CA ARG A 91 -14.76 4.67 3.48
C ARG A 91 -14.68 5.08 2.02
N GLU A 92 -15.66 4.64 1.24
CA GLU A 92 -15.82 5.10 -0.15
C GLU A 92 -16.36 6.54 -0.17
N TYR A 93 -15.80 7.39 -1.03
CA TYR A 93 -16.32 8.73 -1.31
C TYR A 93 -16.80 8.81 -2.76
N ASN A 94 -18.06 9.20 -2.94
CA ASN A 94 -18.65 9.38 -4.26
C ASN A 94 -18.30 10.78 -4.79
N LEU A 95 -17.40 10.83 -5.77
CA LEU A 95 -16.93 12.07 -6.40
C LEU A 95 -18.02 12.84 -7.16
N SER A 96 -19.12 12.18 -7.56
CA SER A 96 -20.21 12.81 -8.32
C SER A 96 -21.26 13.42 -7.40
N THR A 97 -21.58 12.76 -6.28
CA THR A 97 -22.60 13.25 -5.33
C THR A 97 -22.00 14.01 -4.15
N ASN A 98 -20.67 13.99 -4.01
CA ASN A 98 -19.94 14.53 -2.86
C ASN A 98 -20.40 13.95 -1.52
N GLN A 99 -20.71 12.66 -1.50
CA GLN A 99 -21.19 11.95 -0.32
C GLN A 99 -20.34 10.72 -0.04
N PHE A 100 -20.20 10.40 1.24
CA PHE A 100 -19.59 9.16 1.67
C PHE A 100 -20.55 7.98 1.50
N GLY A 101 -20.04 6.85 1.03
CA GLY A 101 -20.78 5.60 0.93
C GLY A 101 -21.08 5.00 2.31
N ALA A 102 -22.00 4.04 2.36
CA ALA A 102 -22.36 3.36 3.62
C ALA A 102 -21.28 2.38 4.09
N ALA A 103 -20.60 1.71 3.15
CA ALA A 103 -19.57 0.72 3.45
C ALA A 103 -18.31 1.36 4.02
N SER A 104 -17.81 0.80 5.12
CA SER A 104 -16.60 1.25 5.80
C SER A 104 -15.90 0.13 6.54
N VAL A 105 -14.66 0.37 6.92
CA VAL A 105 -13.91 -0.50 7.83
C VAL A 105 -13.07 0.34 8.79
N SER A 106 -13.05 -0.06 10.06
CA SER A 106 -12.24 0.59 11.09
C SER A 106 -10.91 -0.15 11.31
N TYR A 107 -9.89 0.63 11.67
CA TYR A 107 -8.56 0.20 12.08
C TYR A 107 -8.16 0.98 13.35
N ALA A 108 -7.07 0.60 14.02
CA ALA A 108 -6.74 1.15 15.35
C ALA A 108 -5.79 2.35 15.28
N ILE A 109 -4.98 2.45 14.22
CA ILE A 109 -3.89 3.42 14.13
C ILE A 109 -4.31 4.58 13.21
N SER A 110 -4.43 5.80 13.74
CA SER A 110 -4.68 7.02 12.96
C SER A 110 -3.41 7.47 12.19
N GLY A 111 -3.48 8.54 11.41
CA GLY A 111 -2.34 9.12 10.69
C GLY A 111 -2.24 8.69 9.22
N LYS A 112 -1.18 9.14 8.56
CA LYS A 112 -0.88 8.85 7.16
C LYS A 112 -0.85 7.34 6.89
N LYS A 113 -1.48 6.94 5.78
CA LYS A 113 -1.55 5.59 5.24
C LYS A 113 -0.89 5.52 3.86
N ALA A 114 -0.57 4.31 3.43
CA ALA A 114 -0.19 4.02 2.05
C ALA A 114 -1.28 3.16 1.40
N ALA A 115 -1.50 3.38 0.10
CA ALA A 115 -2.33 2.50 -0.70
C ALA A 115 -1.82 2.43 -2.13
N PHE A 116 -2.05 1.29 -2.76
CA PHE A 116 -1.65 1.04 -4.14
C PHE A 116 -2.72 0.21 -4.83
N PHE A 117 -2.91 0.42 -6.13
CA PHE A 117 -3.89 -0.31 -6.91
C PHE A 117 -3.18 -1.41 -7.69
N MET A 118 -3.69 -2.64 -7.62
CA MET A 118 -3.14 -3.75 -8.41
C MET A 118 -4.27 -4.47 -9.14
N GLN A 119 -4.01 -4.76 -10.42
CA GLN A 119 -4.92 -5.52 -11.27
C GLN A 119 -4.13 -6.57 -12.08
N THR A 120 -4.19 -7.80 -11.61
CA THR A 120 -3.70 -9.00 -12.29
C THR A 120 -4.86 -9.95 -12.57
N THR A 121 -4.57 -11.14 -13.09
CA THR A 121 -5.58 -12.20 -13.28
C THR A 121 -6.20 -12.65 -11.95
N GLU A 122 -5.42 -12.61 -10.86
CA GLU A 122 -5.82 -13.11 -9.53
C GLU A 122 -6.21 -12.01 -8.55
N HIS A 123 -5.69 -10.79 -8.75
CA HIS A 123 -5.86 -9.68 -7.82
C HIS A 123 -6.47 -8.47 -8.53
N LYS A 124 -7.49 -7.84 -7.93
CA LYS A 124 -8.14 -6.67 -8.52
C LYS A 124 -8.71 -5.77 -7.44
N GLY A 125 -7.95 -4.77 -7.03
CA GLY A 125 -8.39 -3.87 -5.96
C GLY A 125 -7.36 -2.81 -5.59
N LEU A 126 -7.80 -1.91 -4.72
CA LEU A 126 -6.92 -0.99 -3.99
C LEU A 126 -6.53 -1.66 -2.67
N TYR A 127 -5.23 -1.82 -2.44
CA TYR A 127 -4.66 -2.39 -1.22
C TYR A 127 -4.19 -1.26 -0.31
N VAL A 128 -4.65 -1.23 0.94
CA VAL A 128 -4.40 -0.16 1.91
C VAL A 128 -3.66 -0.69 3.13
N LEU A 129 -2.48 -0.13 3.38
CA LEU A 129 -1.66 -0.38 4.57
C LEU A 129 -2.16 0.54 5.69
N ALA A 130 -3.02 -0.01 6.55
CA ALA A 130 -3.76 0.74 7.57
C ALA A 130 -3.08 0.73 8.95
N GLY A 131 -1.80 0.39 9.00
CA GLY A 131 -1.03 0.33 10.23
C GLY A 131 -1.16 -1.04 10.92
N ASN A 132 -2.31 -1.33 11.49
CA ASN A 132 -2.56 -2.61 12.19
C ASN A 132 -3.45 -3.57 11.39
N LYS A 133 -3.81 -3.18 10.17
CA LYS A 133 -4.59 -3.98 9.23
C LYS A 133 -4.04 -3.80 7.83
N TYR A 134 -4.18 -4.85 7.03
CA TYR A 134 -4.01 -4.79 5.59
C TYR A 134 -5.37 -4.98 4.91
N ILE A 135 -5.86 -3.96 4.20
CA ILE A 135 -7.23 -3.93 3.69
C ILE A 135 -7.23 -3.94 2.16
N GLU A 136 -8.00 -4.85 1.58
CA GLU A 136 -8.37 -4.85 0.17
C GLU A 136 -9.71 -4.15 -0.01
N CYS A 137 -9.71 -3.12 -0.86
CA CYS A 137 -10.89 -2.43 -1.33
C CYS A 137 -11.21 -2.91 -2.76
N THR A 138 -12.27 -3.68 -2.93
CA THR A 138 -12.66 -4.27 -4.23
C THR A 138 -14.18 -4.25 -4.42
N ALA A 139 -14.62 -4.55 -5.64
CA ALA A 139 -16.03 -4.74 -5.98
C ALA A 139 -16.17 -5.95 -6.92
N ALA A 140 -17.29 -6.66 -6.86
CA ALA A 140 -17.54 -7.78 -7.75
C ALA A 140 -17.81 -7.29 -9.19
N THR A 141 -18.60 -6.22 -9.33
CA THR A 141 -18.90 -5.56 -10.61
C THR A 141 -18.85 -4.04 -10.49
N ASP A 142 -19.09 -3.32 -11.60
CA ASP A 142 -19.21 -1.86 -11.61
C ASP A 142 -20.44 -1.34 -10.80
N ALA A 143 -21.52 -2.12 -10.78
CA ALA A 143 -22.75 -1.74 -10.09
C ALA A 143 -22.65 -1.90 -8.57
N ASP A 144 -21.76 -2.77 -8.10
CA ASP A 144 -21.64 -3.12 -6.69
C ASP A 144 -20.94 -2.01 -5.87
N PRO A 145 -21.29 -1.86 -4.58
CA PRO A 145 -20.53 -1.02 -3.68
C PRO A 145 -19.12 -1.59 -3.45
N LEU A 146 -18.17 -0.73 -3.07
CA LEU A 146 -16.88 -1.23 -2.59
C LEU A 146 -17.08 -2.05 -1.31
N THR A 147 -16.39 -3.18 -1.26
CA THR A 147 -16.18 -4.00 -0.07
C THR A 147 -14.78 -3.74 0.48
N PHE A 148 -14.66 -3.83 1.80
CA PHE A 148 -13.42 -3.58 2.52
C PHE A 148 -13.09 -4.84 3.33
N ASN A 149 -12.21 -5.68 2.79
CA ASN A 149 -11.88 -6.97 3.37
C ASN A 149 -10.45 -6.96 3.91
N GLU A 150 -10.21 -7.71 4.98
CA GLU A 150 -8.83 -7.97 5.38
C GLU A 150 -8.15 -8.86 4.34
N VAL A 151 -6.95 -8.48 3.91
CA VAL A 151 -6.20 -9.22 2.89
C VAL A 151 -5.91 -10.60 3.45
N LYS A 152 -6.26 -11.64 2.69
CA LYS A 152 -5.82 -13.00 2.97
C LYS A 152 -4.41 -13.20 2.41
N PRO A 153 -3.37 -13.34 3.25
CA PRO A 153 -2.02 -13.48 2.75
C PRO A 153 -1.82 -14.83 2.06
N LYS A 154 -0.95 -14.88 1.05
CA LYS A 154 -0.52 -16.15 0.45
C LYS A 154 0.22 -17.00 1.48
N ALA A 155 -0.15 -18.27 1.58
CA ALA A 155 0.62 -19.29 2.29
C ALA A 155 1.69 -19.85 1.35
N PRO A 156 2.97 -19.48 1.50
CA PRO A 156 4.02 -19.89 0.57
C PRO A 156 4.36 -21.39 0.70
N LEU A 157 4.81 -22.00 -0.41
CA LEU A 157 5.36 -23.35 -0.41
C LEU A 157 6.84 -23.30 -0.06
N ILE A 158 7.16 -23.43 1.23
CA ILE A 158 8.50 -23.06 1.70
C ILE A 158 9.56 -24.11 1.43
N LEU A 159 9.17 -25.38 1.45
CA LEU A 159 10.06 -26.51 1.35
C LEU A 159 9.39 -27.61 0.53
N ILE A 160 10.15 -28.16 -0.40
CA ILE A 160 9.76 -29.27 -1.26
C ILE A 160 10.74 -30.43 -1.05
N ALA A 161 10.45 -31.56 -1.70
CA ALA A 161 11.31 -32.72 -1.68
C ALA A 161 11.64 -33.22 -0.27
N ARG A 162 10.74 -33.01 0.71
CA ARG A 162 11.06 -33.32 2.10
C ARG A 162 11.06 -34.80 2.38
N ASP A 163 12.10 -35.29 3.03
CA ASP A 163 12.14 -36.65 3.55
C ASP A 163 11.42 -36.68 4.92
N PRO A 164 10.33 -37.45 5.05
CA PRO A 164 9.52 -37.45 6.26
C PRO A 164 10.20 -38.05 7.50
N ALA A 165 11.28 -38.83 7.31
CA ALA A 165 12.01 -39.50 8.39
C ALA A 165 13.24 -38.71 8.86
N THR A 166 13.96 -38.09 7.92
CA THR A 166 15.22 -37.38 8.22
C THR A 166 15.05 -35.86 8.32
N GLY A 167 13.94 -35.31 7.82
CA GLY A 167 13.69 -33.87 7.79
C GLY A 167 14.50 -33.09 6.74
N GLY A 168 15.25 -33.79 5.87
CA GLY A 168 15.91 -33.19 4.72
C GLY A 168 14.90 -32.62 3.71
N GLY A 169 15.35 -31.75 2.82
CA GLY A 169 14.51 -31.12 1.78
C GLY A 169 15.20 -29.94 1.11
N VAL A 170 14.50 -29.29 0.18
CA VAL A 170 15.02 -28.13 -0.58
C VAL A 170 14.14 -26.92 -0.33
N VAL A 171 14.76 -25.80 0.05
CA VAL A 171 14.07 -24.51 0.20
C VAL A 171 13.52 -24.09 -1.17
N TYR A 172 12.25 -23.74 -1.21
CA TYR A 172 11.55 -23.35 -2.44
C TYR A 172 11.19 -21.87 -2.36
N ASP A 173 10.14 -21.52 -1.63
CA ASP A 173 9.77 -20.14 -1.38
C ASP A 173 10.22 -19.65 0.01
N PRO A 174 10.57 -18.36 0.17
CA PRO A 174 10.73 -17.77 1.49
C PRO A 174 9.41 -17.71 2.28
N ILE A 175 9.47 -17.40 3.58
CA ILE A 175 8.25 -17.22 4.37
C ILE A 175 7.61 -15.87 4.06
N ASN A 176 6.29 -15.76 4.21
CA ASN A 176 5.56 -14.50 4.02
C ASN A 176 5.54 -13.69 5.32
N LYS A 177 5.95 -12.42 5.32
CA LYS A 177 5.90 -11.56 6.51
C LYS A 177 4.49 -11.34 7.06
N LEU A 178 3.50 -11.43 6.18
CA LEU A 178 2.09 -11.19 6.51
C LEU A 178 1.42 -12.34 7.26
N THR A 179 1.96 -13.57 7.20
CA THR A 179 1.30 -14.74 7.82
C THR A 179 2.29 -15.76 8.36
N ARG A 180 1.84 -16.55 9.34
CA ARG A 180 2.55 -17.74 9.82
C ARG A 180 2.12 -19.02 9.09
N GLU A 181 1.09 -18.92 8.24
CA GLU A 181 0.64 -20.01 7.38
C GLU A 181 1.67 -20.31 6.30
N ARG A 182 1.89 -21.60 6.05
CA ARG A 182 2.89 -22.08 5.10
C ARG A 182 2.55 -23.48 4.64
N GLN A 183 3.15 -23.87 3.52
CA GLN A 183 2.99 -25.18 2.92
C GLN A 183 4.34 -25.88 2.81
N GLU A 184 4.33 -27.19 2.99
CA GLU A 184 5.49 -28.05 2.82
C GLU A 184 5.10 -29.30 2.06
N MET A 185 5.95 -29.71 1.12
CA MET A 185 5.76 -30.92 0.34
C MET A 185 6.81 -31.97 0.68
N PHE A 186 6.37 -33.23 0.71
CA PHE A 186 7.21 -34.37 1.09
C PHE A 186 7.29 -35.41 -0.03
N LEU A 187 8.49 -35.94 -0.20
CA LEU A 187 8.79 -37.16 -0.95
C LEU A 187 8.46 -38.35 -0.06
N ASN A 188 7.18 -38.73 -0.02
CA ASN A 188 6.78 -39.84 0.82
C ASN A 188 7.32 -41.17 0.28
N LYS A 189 7.58 -42.09 1.22
CA LYS A 189 7.87 -43.50 0.93
C LYS A 189 6.72 -44.35 1.42
N ASP A 190 6.58 -45.55 0.86
CA ASP A 190 5.53 -46.46 1.31
C ASP A 190 5.71 -46.84 2.79
N GLY A 191 4.59 -47.01 3.51
CA GLY A 191 4.60 -47.36 4.93
C GLY A 191 4.81 -46.20 5.93
N ILE A 192 5.14 -44.99 5.47
CA ILE A 192 5.37 -43.83 6.36
C ILE A 192 4.05 -43.26 6.86
N LYS A 193 4.00 -42.94 8.16
CA LYS A 193 2.83 -42.35 8.83
C LYS A 193 3.11 -41.04 9.57
N THR A 194 4.37 -40.68 9.75
CA THR A 194 4.80 -39.53 10.54
C THR A 194 5.57 -38.56 9.66
N PHE A 195 5.23 -37.27 9.75
CA PHE A 195 5.80 -36.22 8.91
C PHE A 195 6.26 -35.07 9.80
N LEU A 196 7.58 -34.81 9.82
CA LEU A 196 8.18 -33.72 10.58
C LEU A 196 8.20 -32.43 9.73
N VAL A 197 7.44 -31.42 10.17
CA VAL A 197 7.43 -30.08 9.56
C VAL A 197 8.52 -29.18 10.16
N SER A 198 8.89 -28.07 9.50
CA SER A 198 10.08 -27.29 9.89
C SER A 198 9.85 -26.36 11.08
N SER A 199 8.63 -26.26 11.57
CA SER A 199 8.30 -25.41 12.71
C SER A 199 7.22 -26.05 13.56
N VAL A 200 7.22 -25.70 14.84
CA VAL A 200 6.15 -26.10 15.75
C VAL A 200 4.82 -25.56 15.22
N ILE A 201 3.83 -26.44 15.17
CA ILE A 201 2.50 -26.20 14.64
C ILE A 201 1.68 -25.46 15.70
N ASP A 202 1.00 -24.39 15.28
CA ASP A 202 -0.06 -23.78 16.06
C ASP A 202 -1.35 -24.58 15.86
N THR A 203 -1.59 -25.54 16.77
CA THR A 203 -2.75 -26.44 16.69
C THR A 203 -4.09 -25.74 16.97
N ALA A 204 -4.09 -24.48 17.43
CA ALA A 204 -5.30 -23.70 17.60
C ALA A 204 -5.81 -23.12 16.28
N LYS A 205 -4.96 -23.09 15.25
CA LYS A 205 -5.29 -22.63 13.89
C LYS A 205 -5.61 -23.82 12.98
N PRO A 206 -6.40 -23.60 11.90
CA PRO A 206 -6.69 -24.66 10.95
C PRO A 206 -5.42 -25.09 10.20
N TRP A 207 -5.34 -26.37 9.90
CA TRP A 207 -4.30 -26.98 9.07
C TRP A 207 -4.94 -27.97 8.10
N LYS A 208 -4.21 -28.37 7.06
CA LYS A 208 -4.63 -29.36 6.08
C LYS A 208 -3.49 -30.34 5.79
N PHE A 209 -3.83 -31.62 5.77
CA PHE A 209 -2.94 -32.68 5.33
C PHE A 209 -3.53 -33.28 4.05
N GLU A 210 -2.78 -33.20 2.95
CA GLU A 210 -3.20 -33.66 1.64
C GLU A 210 -2.21 -34.68 1.07
N TYR A 211 -2.72 -35.63 0.29
CA TYR A 211 -1.94 -36.62 -0.44
C TYR A 211 -2.42 -36.73 -1.89
N ARG A 212 -1.54 -37.14 -2.81
CA ARG A 212 -1.93 -37.52 -4.17
C ARG A 212 -2.42 -38.96 -4.18
N ASP A 213 -3.62 -39.17 -4.71
CA ASP A 213 -4.17 -40.51 -4.96
C ASP A 213 -3.49 -41.18 -6.17
N ALA A 214 -3.87 -42.44 -6.45
CA ALA A 214 -3.31 -43.21 -7.57
C ALA A 214 -3.57 -42.58 -8.95
N ASN A 215 -4.55 -41.68 -9.08
CA ASN A 215 -4.85 -40.95 -10.31
C ASN A 215 -4.14 -39.58 -10.36
N GLY A 216 -3.34 -39.25 -9.35
CA GLY A 216 -2.61 -37.98 -9.23
C GLY A 216 -3.43 -36.82 -8.68
N ASN A 217 -4.66 -37.03 -8.21
CA ASN A 217 -5.47 -35.96 -7.63
C ASN A 217 -5.16 -35.74 -6.15
N TRP A 218 -5.21 -34.49 -5.71
CA TRP A 218 -5.04 -34.15 -4.30
C TRP A 218 -6.30 -34.49 -3.48
N GLN A 219 -6.12 -35.28 -2.43
CA GLN A 219 -7.15 -35.67 -1.47
C GLN A 219 -6.74 -35.24 -0.07
N THR A 220 -7.71 -34.93 0.78
CA THR A 220 -7.45 -34.62 2.20
C THR A 220 -7.42 -35.91 3.01
N ALA A 221 -6.41 -36.08 3.87
CA ALA A 221 -6.35 -37.17 4.84
C ALA A 221 -6.67 -36.68 6.25
N THR A 222 -7.17 -37.60 7.08
CA THR A 222 -7.27 -37.39 8.52
C THR A 222 -5.89 -37.59 9.16
N ALA A 223 -5.43 -36.59 9.90
CA ALA A 223 -4.18 -36.62 10.63
C ALA A 223 -4.36 -36.06 12.05
N THR A 224 -3.36 -36.25 12.90
CA THR A 224 -3.21 -35.52 14.16
C THR A 224 -1.93 -34.71 14.12
N ALA A 225 -1.96 -33.52 14.72
CA ALA A 225 -0.82 -32.63 14.85
C ALA A 225 -0.34 -32.59 16.30
N ASN A 226 0.95 -32.76 16.53
CA ASN A 226 1.57 -32.58 17.84
C ASN A 226 2.98 -32.00 17.65
N ALA A 227 3.28 -30.89 18.32
CA ALA A 227 4.53 -30.17 18.18
C ALA A 227 4.83 -29.86 16.70
N ALA A 228 5.91 -30.41 16.13
CA ALA A 228 6.27 -30.25 14.72
C ALA A 228 5.92 -31.49 13.87
N THR A 229 5.07 -32.39 14.36
CA THR A 229 4.82 -33.68 13.70
C THR A 229 3.35 -33.86 13.37
N PHE A 230 3.09 -34.28 12.13
CA PHE A 230 1.80 -34.82 11.71
C PHE A 230 1.83 -36.35 11.70
N THR A 231 0.80 -36.98 12.24
CA THR A 231 0.61 -38.44 12.18
C THR A 231 -0.68 -38.78 11.46
N VAL A 232 -0.59 -39.53 10.37
CA VAL A 232 -1.76 -40.01 9.61
C VAL A 232 -2.20 -41.40 10.04
N THR A 233 -3.50 -41.68 9.93
CA THR A 233 -4.07 -42.99 10.30
C THR A 233 -3.71 -44.09 9.30
N GLY A 234 -3.59 -43.75 8.01
CA GLY A 234 -3.27 -44.64 6.89
C GLY A 234 -1.87 -44.44 6.31
N THR A 235 -1.52 -45.22 5.30
CA THR A 235 -0.33 -45.01 4.47
C THR A 235 -0.74 -44.45 3.12
N HIS A 236 0.08 -43.57 2.56
CA HIS A 236 -0.21 -42.89 1.30
C HIS A 236 0.94 -43.10 0.32
N THR A 237 0.87 -44.21 -0.42
CA THR A 237 1.88 -44.59 -1.42
C THR A 237 1.92 -43.54 -2.54
N PRO A 238 3.11 -43.03 -2.92
CA PRO A 238 3.22 -42.05 -4.01
C PRO A 238 2.78 -42.66 -5.34
N PRO A 239 1.96 -41.94 -6.15
CA PRO A 239 1.57 -42.43 -7.48
C PRO A 239 2.76 -42.49 -8.45
N VAL A 240 3.73 -41.59 -8.29
CA VAL A 240 4.98 -41.55 -9.05
C VAL A 240 6.14 -41.53 -8.07
N THR A 241 7.06 -42.48 -8.21
CA THR A 241 8.24 -42.56 -7.33
C THR A 241 9.18 -41.39 -7.61
N GLY A 242 9.60 -40.68 -6.56
CA GLY A 242 10.51 -39.53 -6.69
C GLY A 242 9.81 -38.18 -6.89
N GLU A 243 8.48 -38.14 -6.87
CA GLU A 243 7.70 -36.90 -6.86
C GLU A 243 7.06 -36.65 -5.49
N ASP A 244 6.95 -35.37 -5.13
CA ASP A 244 6.22 -34.95 -3.94
C ASP A 244 4.75 -35.36 -4.06
N ASN A 245 4.27 -36.13 -3.08
CA ASN A 245 2.91 -36.66 -3.07
C ASN A 245 2.15 -36.32 -1.79
N ILE A 246 2.78 -35.66 -0.83
CA ILE A 246 2.14 -35.17 0.40
C ILE A 246 2.34 -33.67 0.47
N ARG A 247 1.27 -32.94 0.79
CA ARG A 247 1.29 -31.50 1.02
C ARG A 247 0.66 -31.21 2.37
N ILE A 248 1.38 -30.49 3.21
CA ILE A 248 0.91 -30.08 4.53
C ILE A 248 0.85 -28.56 4.57
N THR A 249 -0.34 -28.02 4.79
CA THR A 249 -0.56 -26.58 5.02
C THR A 249 -0.86 -26.35 6.50
N TYR A 250 -0.09 -25.50 7.16
CA TYR A 250 -0.25 -25.27 8.60
C TYR A 250 0.20 -23.86 9.01
N TYR A 251 -0.28 -23.41 10.17
CA TYR A 251 0.25 -22.23 10.85
C TYR A 251 1.32 -22.66 11.82
N ALA A 252 2.44 -21.94 11.82
CA ALA A 252 3.45 -22.15 12.83
C ALA A 252 3.29 -21.20 14.02
N THR A 253 3.74 -21.64 15.19
CA THR A 253 3.68 -20.83 16.41
C THR A 253 4.49 -19.52 16.30
N GLY A 254 4.17 -18.56 17.17
CA GLY A 254 4.82 -17.25 17.24
C GLY A 254 4.06 -16.16 16.48
N ASN A 255 4.55 -14.93 16.59
CA ASN A 255 3.91 -13.75 16.00
C ASN A 255 4.32 -13.56 14.54
N THR A 256 3.45 -12.96 13.74
CA THR A 256 3.79 -12.45 12.40
C THR A 256 4.69 -11.21 12.52
N SER A 257 5.38 -10.87 11.44
CA SER A 257 6.03 -9.57 11.26
C SER A 257 5.20 -8.70 10.32
N GLU A 258 3.87 -8.86 10.34
CA GLU A 258 2.96 -8.17 9.42
C GLU A 258 3.06 -6.64 9.58
N ARG A 259 3.32 -6.18 10.79
CA ARG A 259 3.49 -4.76 11.12
C ARG A 259 4.62 -4.11 10.33
N ASP A 260 5.64 -4.86 9.90
CA ASP A 260 6.71 -4.37 9.02
C ASP A 260 6.12 -3.79 7.72
N ILE A 261 5.12 -4.50 7.17
CA ILE A 261 4.45 -4.17 5.91
C ILE A 261 3.32 -3.16 6.17
N THR A 262 2.37 -3.49 7.06
CA THR A 262 1.16 -2.69 7.29
C THR A 262 1.46 -1.33 7.92
N GLY A 263 2.61 -1.16 8.57
CA GLY A 263 3.08 0.11 9.10
C GLY A 263 3.68 1.07 8.08
N CYS A 264 3.92 0.65 6.84
CA CYS A 264 4.47 1.51 5.80
C CYS A 264 3.50 2.63 5.37
N THR A 265 4.04 3.79 5.02
CA THR A 265 3.28 5.02 4.71
C THR A 265 3.65 5.65 3.37
N ALA A 266 4.60 5.06 2.64
CA ALA A 266 4.96 5.40 1.28
C ALA A 266 5.01 4.14 0.42
N VAL A 267 4.56 4.26 -0.83
CA VAL A 267 4.50 3.17 -1.81
C VAL A 267 4.82 3.69 -3.20
N THR A 268 5.38 2.81 -4.03
CA THR A 268 5.56 3.02 -5.47
C THR A 268 5.40 1.71 -6.22
N HIS A 269 4.97 1.80 -7.47
CA HIS A 269 5.08 0.70 -8.42
C HIS A 269 6.42 0.77 -9.13
N TYR A 270 7.13 -0.35 -9.16
CA TYR A 270 8.36 -0.50 -9.90
C TYR A 270 8.59 -1.97 -10.21
N SER A 271 8.76 -2.30 -11.50
CA SER A 271 9.20 -3.61 -11.94
C SER A 271 9.97 -3.47 -13.26
N GLN A 272 10.87 -4.41 -13.53
CA GLN A 272 11.51 -4.56 -14.85
C GLN A 272 10.82 -5.66 -15.68
N SER A 273 9.64 -6.09 -15.25
CA SER A 273 8.83 -7.17 -15.83
C SER A 273 7.50 -6.63 -16.33
N ALA A 274 6.74 -7.45 -17.06
CA ALA A 274 5.36 -7.11 -17.45
C ALA A 274 4.38 -7.16 -16.28
N LEU A 275 4.75 -7.81 -15.17
CA LEU A 275 3.96 -7.84 -13.94
C LEU A 275 4.32 -6.68 -13.02
N ASP A 276 3.30 -6.09 -12.40
CA ASP A 276 3.48 -5.03 -11.40
C ASP A 276 4.15 -5.58 -10.13
N GLN A 277 5.01 -4.78 -9.53
CA GLN A 277 5.56 -5.05 -8.20
C GLN A 277 5.53 -3.76 -7.40
N VAL A 278 5.27 -3.91 -6.10
CA VAL A 278 5.12 -2.77 -5.21
C VAL A 278 6.25 -2.72 -4.22
N PHE A 279 6.81 -1.52 -4.07
CA PHE A 279 7.83 -1.20 -3.08
C PHE A 279 7.21 -0.27 -2.04
N ILE A 280 7.41 -0.59 -0.77
CA ILE A 280 6.80 0.10 0.36
C ILE A 280 7.85 0.48 1.40
N THR A 281 7.63 1.60 2.07
CA THR A 281 8.53 2.10 3.13
C THR A 281 7.83 3.11 4.03
N GLY A 282 8.57 3.73 4.96
CA GLY A 282 8.06 4.75 5.86
C GLY A 282 7.35 4.16 7.08
N ASN A 283 7.71 2.93 7.47
CA ASN A 283 7.30 2.35 8.74
C ASN A 283 8.07 3.00 9.90
N PRO A 284 7.40 3.62 10.89
CA PRO A 284 8.09 4.24 12.04
C PRO A 284 8.96 3.27 12.84
N ASP A 285 8.59 1.99 12.88
CA ASP A 285 9.29 0.96 13.65
C ASP A 285 10.54 0.45 12.89
N GLN A 286 10.59 0.63 11.57
CA GLN A 286 11.64 0.16 10.67
C GLN A 286 11.95 1.22 9.58
N PRO A 287 12.44 2.42 9.97
CA PRO A 287 12.48 3.59 9.08
C PRO A 287 13.48 3.46 7.92
N GLN A 288 14.52 2.64 8.07
CA GLN A 288 15.55 2.41 7.05
C GLN A 288 15.26 1.26 6.07
N TYR A 289 14.11 0.58 6.21
CA TYR A 289 13.74 -0.55 5.36
C TYR A 289 12.79 -0.13 4.25
N ALA A 290 13.05 -0.67 3.06
CA ALA A 290 12.06 -0.77 1.99
C ALA A 290 11.74 -2.24 1.77
N TYR A 291 10.46 -2.60 1.79
CA TYR A 291 9.99 -3.96 1.47
C TYR A 291 9.40 -3.98 0.08
N TYR A 292 9.37 -5.14 -0.56
CA TYR A 292 8.70 -5.29 -1.85
C TYR A 292 7.94 -6.61 -1.96
N SER A 293 6.83 -6.58 -2.69
CA SER A 293 6.01 -7.77 -2.91
C SER A 293 6.69 -8.74 -3.88
N GLU A 294 6.14 -9.93 -3.99
CA GLU A 294 6.36 -10.77 -5.18
C GLU A 294 5.80 -10.09 -6.44
N LEU A 295 6.31 -10.47 -7.61
CA LEU A 295 5.81 -9.96 -8.90
C LEU A 295 4.32 -10.34 -9.07
N GLY A 296 3.46 -9.34 -9.20
CA GLY A 296 2.04 -9.50 -9.50
C GLY A 296 1.17 -10.00 -8.33
N ASP A 297 1.72 -10.17 -7.14
CA ASP A 297 1.02 -10.71 -5.97
C ASP A 297 1.14 -9.75 -4.77
N PRO A 298 0.07 -8.98 -4.46
CA PRO A 298 0.05 -8.02 -3.37
C PRO A 298 -0.16 -8.68 -2.00
N THR A 299 -0.35 -10.01 -1.96
CA THR A 299 -0.60 -10.79 -0.75
C THR A 299 0.63 -11.54 -0.25
N TYR A 300 1.75 -11.41 -0.98
CA TYR A 300 3.00 -12.10 -0.70
C TYR A 300 4.16 -11.11 -0.60
N PHE A 301 4.66 -10.93 0.62
CA PHE A 301 5.87 -10.18 0.94
C PHE A 301 6.88 -11.15 1.56
N PRO A 302 7.76 -11.76 0.74
CA PRO A 302 8.82 -12.64 1.23
C PRO A 302 9.66 -11.95 2.30
N ASP A 303 10.08 -12.70 3.32
CA ASP A 303 10.90 -12.15 4.42
C ASP A 303 12.28 -11.65 3.97
N ILE A 304 12.78 -12.18 2.85
CA ILE A 304 14.02 -11.73 2.20
C ILE A 304 13.81 -10.58 1.21
N ASN A 305 12.57 -10.21 0.88
CA ASN A 305 12.27 -9.13 -0.06
C ASN A 305 12.31 -7.77 0.64
N TYR A 306 13.51 -7.35 1.01
CA TYR A 306 13.75 -6.03 1.59
C TYR A 306 15.09 -5.43 1.14
N LEU A 307 15.16 -4.11 1.22
CA LEU A 307 16.37 -3.32 1.05
C LEU A 307 16.62 -2.58 2.37
N LEU A 308 17.81 -2.78 2.92
CA LEU A 308 18.32 -2.00 4.04
C LEU A 308 19.18 -0.87 3.47
N ILE A 309 18.75 0.38 3.61
CA ILE A 309 19.37 1.50 2.90
C ILE A 309 20.07 2.46 3.87
N GLY A 310 21.40 2.30 3.95
CA GLY A 310 22.29 3.06 4.81
C GLY A 310 22.45 2.46 6.20
N SER A 311 23.35 3.05 6.99
CA SER A 311 23.66 2.64 8.34
C SER A 311 22.97 3.55 9.36
N GLY A 312 22.09 3.00 10.18
CA GLY A 312 21.55 3.66 11.38
C GLY A 312 20.37 4.60 11.12
N GLY A 313 19.15 4.10 11.34
CA GLY A 313 17.93 4.88 11.67
C GLY A 313 17.42 5.90 10.65
N THR A 314 18.18 6.23 9.60
CA THR A 314 17.82 7.29 8.66
C THR A 314 16.57 6.89 7.88
N LYS A 315 15.54 7.71 7.98
CA LYS A 315 14.25 7.41 7.37
C LYS A 315 14.33 7.47 5.84
N ILE A 316 13.74 6.47 5.19
CA ILE A 316 13.37 6.57 3.78
C ILE A 316 12.09 7.40 3.67
N MET A 317 12.18 8.51 2.94
CA MET A 317 11.09 9.48 2.79
C MET A 317 10.15 9.11 1.63
N GLY A 318 10.64 8.37 0.65
CA GLY A 318 9.86 7.88 -0.47
C GLY A 318 10.73 7.39 -1.62
N PHE A 319 10.09 7.21 -2.76
CA PHE A 319 10.70 6.69 -3.97
C PHE A 319 10.48 7.62 -5.16
N MET A 320 11.33 7.50 -6.17
CA MET A 320 11.19 8.20 -7.45
C MET A 320 11.62 7.27 -8.58
N ASN A 321 10.78 7.09 -9.59
CA ASN A 321 11.16 6.38 -10.81
C ASN A 321 12.02 7.31 -11.69
N ILE A 322 13.27 6.93 -11.95
CA ILE A 322 14.22 7.66 -12.80
C ILE A 322 14.65 6.77 -13.95
N GLY A 323 13.99 6.90 -15.10
CA GLY A 323 14.22 6.04 -16.26
C GLY A 323 13.91 4.58 -15.91
N LEU A 324 14.93 3.71 -16.00
CA LEU A 324 14.83 2.28 -15.66
C LEU A 324 15.12 1.98 -14.18
N TYR A 325 15.51 2.99 -13.39
CA TYR A 325 15.94 2.82 -12.02
C TYR A 325 14.90 3.32 -11.03
N LEU A 326 14.88 2.69 -9.85
CA LEU A 326 14.16 3.18 -8.69
C LEU A 326 15.11 3.95 -7.78
N ALA A 327 14.95 5.26 -7.70
CA ALA A 327 15.67 6.09 -6.75
C ALA A 327 14.96 6.10 -5.40
N VAL A 328 15.76 6.04 -4.32
CA VAL A 328 15.29 6.09 -2.94
C VAL A 328 15.66 7.44 -2.35
N VAL A 329 14.66 8.17 -1.87
CA VAL A 329 14.86 9.48 -1.24
C VAL A 329 14.98 9.27 0.27
N LYS A 330 16.14 9.62 0.83
CA LYS A 330 16.38 9.55 2.27
C LYS A 330 16.20 10.91 2.94
N GLU A 331 15.91 10.89 4.23
CA GLU A 331 16.06 12.07 5.07
C GLU A 331 17.54 12.46 5.13
N ASN A 332 17.81 13.75 5.33
CA ASN A 332 19.18 14.22 5.51
C ASN A 332 19.75 13.66 6.82
N SER A 333 20.84 12.89 6.73
CA SER A 333 21.54 12.31 7.89
C SER A 333 22.53 13.26 8.55
N GLY A 334 22.73 14.47 8.01
CA GLY A 334 23.71 15.44 8.54
C GLY A 334 25.16 15.04 8.32
N GLU A 335 25.40 13.95 7.58
CA GLU A 335 26.71 13.51 7.09
C GLU A 335 26.84 13.96 5.63
N ASP A 336 27.07 15.25 5.43
CA ASP A 336 27.62 15.81 4.18
C ASP A 336 29.14 15.99 4.32
#